data_AF-A0A4R4QHG3-F1
#
_entry.id   AF-A0A4R4QHG3-F1
#
_cell.length_a   1.000
_cell.length_b   1.000
_cell.length_c   1.000
_cell.angle_alpha   90.00
_cell.angle_beta   90.00
_cell.angle_gamma   90.00
#
_symmetry.space_group_name_H-M   'P 1'
#
loop_
_entity.id
_entity.type
_entity.pdbx_description
1 polymer ?
#
loop_
_entity_poly.entity_id
_entity_poly.type
_entity_poly.pdbx_seq_one_letter_code
_entity_poly.pdbx_strand_id
1 'polypeptide(L)'
;MRGTKMYAFEIATRGRGGEWVTVASGLGVFSRAPKPTVRSIAERWIHEQTGRLRGGRLIVVGRRRAAPRGFVPSVRIRLTDRAGDRPLASAYIGVDRRDVVRRDGYELPTPTGADRG
;
A
#
# COMPACT_ATOMS: atom_id res chain seq x y z
N MET A 1 13.35 -26.48 -14.06
CA MET A 1 14.15 -25.26 -13.86
C MET A 1 13.25 -24.09 -13.47
N ARG A 2 13.36 -23.55 -12.25
CA ARG A 2 12.75 -22.24 -11.94
C ARG A 2 13.65 -21.16 -12.54
N GLY A 3 13.29 -20.67 -13.72
CA GLY A 3 14.03 -19.61 -14.39
C GLY A 3 13.98 -18.32 -13.57
N THR A 4 15.15 -17.82 -13.17
CA THR A 4 15.29 -16.52 -12.53
C THR A 4 14.87 -15.43 -13.50
N LYS A 5 14.07 -14.46 -13.06
CA LYS A 5 13.58 -13.35 -13.88
C LYS A 5 13.95 -12.02 -13.26
N MET A 6 14.31 -11.07 -14.11
CA MET A 6 14.53 -9.69 -13.67
C MET A 6 13.22 -8.92 -13.74
N TYR A 7 12.89 -8.21 -12.65
CA TYR A 7 11.73 -7.35 -12.56
C TYR A 7 12.17 -5.96 -12.09
N ALA A 8 11.47 -4.93 -12.58
CA ALA A 8 11.51 -3.62 -11.97
C ALA A 8 10.43 -3.52 -10.88
N PHE A 9 10.70 -2.74 -9.85
CA PHE A 9 9.73 -2.41 -8.82
C PHE A 9 9.69 -0.90 -8.55
N GLU A 10 8.52 -0.45 -8.14
CA GLU A 10 8.24 0.91 -7.66
C GLU A 10 7.47 0.81 -6.35
N ILE A 11 7.84 1.64 -5.37
CA ILE A 11 7.09 1.88 -4.14
C ILE A 11 6.68 3.34 -4.14
N ALA A 12 5.37 3.60 -4.09
CA ALA A 12 4.80 4.92 -4.03
C ALA A 12 3.87 5.08 -2.82
N THR A 13 3.92 6.23 -2.18
CA THR A 13 2.99 6.62 -1.12
C THR A 13 1.97 7.60 -1.65
N ARG A 14 0.77 7.60 -1.05
CA ARG A 14 -0.27 8.55 -1.39
C ARG A 14 -0.11 9.80 -0.52
N GLY A 15 0.13 10.94 -1.15
CA GLY A 15 0.21 12.23 -0.48
C GLY A 15 -1.16 12.74 -0.02
N ARG A 16 -1.17 13.86 0.70
CA ARG A 16 -2.41 14.44 1.27
C ARG A 16 -3.38 14.93 0.19
N GLY A 17 -2.90 15.35 -0.98
CA GLY A 17 -3.73 15.74 -2.12
C GLY A 17 -4.23 14.55 -2.95
N GLY A 18 -3.88 13.32 -2.55
CA GLY A 18 -4.28 12.10 -3.22
C GLY A 18 -3.38 11.69 -4.40
N GLU A 19 -2.34 12.45 -4.69
CA GLU A 19 -1.26 12.13 -5.63
C GLU A 19 -0.41 10.95 -5.15
N TRP A 20 0.16 10.21 -6.10
CA TRP A 20 1.13 9.15 -5.81
C TRP A 20 2.54 9.71 -5.96
N VAL A 21 3.34 9.61 -4.89
CA VAL A 21 4.74 10.01 -4.87
C VAL A 21 5.60 8.76 -4.75
N THR A 22 6.48 8.53 -5.74
CA THR A 22 7.43 7.42 -5.69
C THR A 22 8.50 7.70 -4.63
N VAL A 23 8.65 6.77 -3.69
CA VAL A 23 9.62 6.86 -2.58
C VAL A 23 10.77 5.86 -2.72
N ALA A 24 10.59 4.82 -3.52
CA ALA A 24 11.67 3.90 -3.88
C ALA A 24 11.38 3.24 -5.23
N SER A 25 12.43 2.93 -5.99
CA SER A 25 12.34 2.11 -7.19
C SER A 25 13.63 1.34 -7.41
N GLY A 26 13.59 0.29 -8.21
CA GLY A 26 14.80 -0.47 -8.52
C GLY A 26 14.56 -1.68 -9.41
N LEU A 27 15.66 -2.33 -9.77
CA LEU A 27 15.68 -3.59 -10.50
C LEU A 27 16.14 -4.70 -9.57
N GLY A 28 15.52 -5.87 -9.68
CA GLY A 28 15.88 -7.04 -8.90
C GLY A 28 15.76 -8.33 -9.69
N VAL A 29 16.61 -9.28 -9.31
CA VAL A 29 16.63 -10.63 -9.88
C VAL A 29 15.89 -11.55 -8.92
N PHE A 30 14.79 -12.14 -9.38
CA PHE A 30 13.88 -12.90 -8.54
C PHE A 30 13.63 -14.30 -9.10
N SER A 31 13.67 -15.30 -8.22
CA SER A 31 13.35 -16.71 -8.54
C SER A 31 11.84 -17.04 -8.42
N ARG A 32 11.05 -16.08 -7.93
CA ARG A 32 9.62 -16.24 -7.65
C ARG A 32 8.73 -15.58 -8.72
N ALA A 33 7.49 -16.05 -8.80
CA ALA A 33 6.47 -15.44 -9.65
C ALA A 33 6.12 -14.01 -9.15
N PRO A 34 5.58 -13.14 -10.02
CA PRO A 34 5.32 -11.73 -9.69
C PRO A 34 4.52 -11.46 -8.41
N LYS A 35 3.45 -12.25 -8.16
CA LYS A 35 2.59 -12.08 -6.97
C LYS A 35 3.32 -12.37 -5.65
N PRO A 36 3.98 -13.54 -5.48
CA PRO A 36 4.84 -13.77 -4.32
C PRO A 36 5.95 -12.73 -4.17
N THR A 37 6.57 -12.28 -5.27
CA THR A 37 7.63 -11.26 -5.22
C THR A 37 7.12 -9.93 -4.67
N VAL A 38 6.03 -9.39 -5.22
CA VAL A 38 5.49 -8.10 -4.76
C VAL A 38 5.00 -8.18 -3.31
N ARG A 39 4.49 -9.34 -2.88
CA ARG A 39 4.14 -9.59 -1.48
C ARG A 39 5.36 -9.50 -0.57
N SER A 40 6.47 -10.16 -0.92
CA SER A 40 7.69 -10.12 -0.11
C SER A 40 8.30 -8.70 -0.04
N ILE A 41 8.24 -7.93 -1.13
CA ILE A 41 8.65 -6.52 -1.11
C ILE A 41 7.74 -5.72 -0.16
N ALA A 42 6.42 -5.96 -0.18
CA ALA A 42 5.49 -5.29 0.71
C ALA A 42 5.72 -5.63 2.19
N GLU A 43 5.92 -6.92 2.50
CA GLU A 43 6.21 -7.38 3.86
C GLU A 43 7.52 -6.76 4.38
N ARG A 44 8.56 -6.72 3.54
CA ARG A 44 9.82 -6.05 3.87
C ARG A 44 9.62 -4.55 4.12
N TRP A 45 8.91 -3.85 3.24
CA TRP A 45 8.65 -2.42 3.42
C TRP A 45 7.83 -2.15 4.69
N ILE A 46 6.83 -2.98 5.00
CA ILE A 46 6.06 -2.89 6.25
C ILE A 46 7.00 -3.03 7.45
N HIS A 47 7.91 -4.01 7.40
CA HIS A 47 8.89 -4.23 8.45
C HIS A 47 9.83 -3.03 8.63
N GLU A 48 10.35 -2.46 7.54
CA GLU A 48 11.21 -1.27 7.55
C GLU A 48 10.48 -0.01 8.05
N GLN A 49 9.15 0.06 7.94
CA GLN A 49 8.32 1.15 8.43
C GLN A 49 7.59 0.84 9.74
N THR A 50 7.99 -0.23 10.44
CA THR A 50 7.40 -0.61 11.73
C THR A 50 7.46 0.57 12.71
N GLY A 51 6.33 0.91 13.34
CA GLY A 51 6.19 2.07 14.23
C GLY A 51 5.76 3.37 13.54
N ARG A 52 5.86 3.48 12.21
CA ARG A 52 5.35 4.63 11.42
C ARG A 52 4.01 4.33 10.75
N LEU A 53 3.71 3.05 10.53
CA LEU A 53 2.42 2.61 10.00
C LEU A 53 1.38 2.58 11.12
N ARG A 54 0.29 3.32 10.96
CA ARG A 54 -0.84 3.37 11.90
C ARG A 54 -1.75 2.13 11.85
N GLY A 55 -1.22 0.98 11.41
CA GLY A 55 -2.00 -0.22 11.06
C GLY A 55 -2.58 -0.16 9.65
N GLY A 56 -3.17 -1.28 9.22
CA GLY A 56 -3.79 -1.42 7.90
C GLY A 56 -3.82 -2.85 7.38
N ARG A 57 -4.36 -3.01 6.18
CA ARG A 57 -4.46 -4.28 5.45
C ARG A 57 -3.56 -4.25 4.22
N LEU A 58 -2.92 -5.39 3.94
CA LEU A 58 -2.19 -5.65 2.71
C LEU A 58 -3.09 -6.36 1.70
N ILE A 59 -3.16 -5.83 0.48
CA ILE A 59 -3.88 -6.44 -0.64
C ILE A 59 -2.92 -6.67 -1.79
N VAL A 60 -2.79 -7.91 -2.25
CA VAL A 60 -1.97 -8.28 -3.41
C VAL A 60 -2.86 -8.63 -4.59
N VAL A 61 -2.63 -7.96 -5.71
CA VAL A 61 -3.37 -8.17 -6.95
C VAL A 61 -2.43 -8.56 -8.10
N GLY A 62 -2.99 -9.31 -9.05
CA GLY A 62 -2.29 -9.68 -10.27
C GLY A 62 -2.30 -8.58 -11.33
N ARG A 63 -1.85 -8.95 -12.53
CA ARG A 63 -1.82 -8.10 -13.72
C ARG A 63 -3.16 -7.36 -13.96
N ARG A 64 -3.07 -6.06 -14.27
CA ARG A 64 -4.19 -5.17 -14.67
C ARG A 64 -5.33 -5.03 -13.65
N ARG A 65 -5.11 -5.37 -12.37
CA ARG A 65 -6.09 -5.15 -11.32
C ARG A 65 -5.69 -3.95 -10.47
N ALA A 66 -6.64 -3.06 -10.23
CA ALA A 66 -6.50 -1.98 -9.26
C ALA A 66 -6.86 -2.47 -7.85
N ALA A 67 -6.63 -1.61 -6.85
CA ALA A 67 -7.14 -1.83 -5.51
C ALA A 67 -8.68 -1.92 -5.51
N PRO A 68 -9.30 -2.69 -4.60
CA PRO A 68 -10.76 -2.74 -4.45
C PRO A 68 -11.36 -1.37 -4.16
N ARG A 69 -12.58 -1.09 -4.65
CA ARG A 69 -13.26 0.22 -4.49
C ARG A 69 -13.54 0.62 -3.03
N GLY A 70 -13.68 -0.37 -2.15
CA GLY A 70 -13.89 -0.18 -0.71
C GLY A 70 -12.60 0.00 0.08
N PHE A 71 -11.44 -0.02 -0.58
CA PHE A 71 -10.14 0.07 0.06
C PHE A 71 -9.48 1.40 -0.28
N VAL A 72 -8.92 2.07 0.73
CA VAL A 72 -8.20 3.33 0.59
C VAL A 72 -6.71 3.04 0.70
N PRO A 73 -6.01 2.88 -0.45
CA PRO A 73 -4.58 2.59 -0.44
C PRO A 73 -3.79 3.86 -0.09
N SER A 74 -2.89 3.74 0.90
CA SER A 74 -1.89 4.75 1.25
C SER A 74 -0.52 4.44 0.66
N VAL A 75 -0.28 3.17 0.30
CA VAL A 75 0.96 2.73 -0.33
C VAL A 75 0.62 1.83 -1.51
N ARG A 76 1.37 1.99 -2.60
CA ARG A 76 1.32 1.14 -3.78
C ARG A 76 2.71 0.62 -4.06
N ILE A 77 2.83 -0.68 -4.21
CA ILE A 77 4.03 -1.35 -4.67
C ILE A 77 3.70 -2.00 -6.00
N ARG A 78 4.39 -1.63 -7.06
CA ARG A 78 4.16 -2.16 -8.39
C ARG A 78 5.38 -2.96 -8.82
N LEU A 79 5.13 -4.14 -9.36
CA LEU A 79 6.14 -4.94 -10.03
C LEU A 79 5.86 -4.90 -11.53
N THR A 80 6.85 -4.50 -12.31
CA THR A 80 6.81 -4.43 -13.77
C THR A 80 7.81 -5.41 -14.39
N ASP A 81 7.72 -5.62 -15.69
CA ASP A 81 8.79 -6.30 -16.42
C ASP A 81 10.09 -5.47 -16.36
N ARG A 82 11.19 -6.04 -16.89
CA ARG A 82 12.51 -5.40 -16.84
C ARG A 82 12.52 -4.01 -17.47
N ALA A 83 11.74 -3.79 -18.53
CA ALA A 83 11.66 -2.50 -19.22
C ALA A 83 10.88 -1.45 -18.40
N GLY A 84 10.04 -1.89 -17.45
CA GLY A 84 9.20 -0.99 -16.66
C GLY A 84 7.81 -0.74 -17.26
N ASP A 85 7.57 -1.19 -18.48
CA ASP A 85 6.39 -0.84 -19.27
C ASP A 85 5.15 -1.66 -18.87
N ARG A 86 5.35 -2.91 -18.45
CA ARG A 86 4.23 -3.84 -18.25
C ARG A 86 4.03 -4.17 -16.78
N PRO A 87 2.91 -3.77 -16.16
CA PRO A 87 2.60 -4.19 -14.79
C PRO A 87 2.34 -5.71 -14.75
N LEU A 88 3.04 -6.38 -13.86
CA LEU A 88 2.96 -7.83 -13.63
C LEU A 88 2.15 -8.14 -12.37
N ALA A 89 2.35 -7.38 -11.30
CA ALA A 89 1.61 -7.48 -10.05
C ALA A 89 1.64 -6.14 -9.30
N SER A 90 0.72 -5.98 -8.35
CA SER A 90 0.76 -4.83 -7.43
C SER A 90 0.35 -5.26 -6.04
N ALA A 91 0.94 -4.64 -5.03
CA ALA A 91 0.50 -4.72 -3.66
C ALA A 91 0.06 -3.33 -3.21
N TYR A 92 -0.96 -3.28 -2.36
CA TYR A 92 -1.45 -2.06 -1.75
C TYR A 92 -1.51 -2.22 -0.24
N ILE A 93 -1.07 -1.20 0.47
CA ILE A 93 -1.21 -1.09 1.93
C ILE A 93 -2.12 0.10 2.19
N GLY A 94 -3.02 -0.04 3.15
CA GLY A 94 -4.06 0.94 3.39
C GLY A 94 -5.12 0.41 4.35
N VAL A 95 -6.28 1.03 4.34
CA VAL A 95 -7.38 0.70 5.25
C VAL A 95 -8.68 0.53 4.48
N ASP A 96 -9.64 -0.19 5.05
CA ASP A 96 -10.98 -0.23 4.47
C ASP A 96 -11.65 1.14 4.66
N ARG A 97 -12.37 1.59 3.63
CA ARG A 97 -13.02 2.92 3.60
C ARG A 97 -13.97 3.12 4.77
N ARG A 98 -14.59 2.06 5.27
CA ARG A 98 -15.46 2.08 6.45
C ARG A 98 -14.72 2.48 7.73
N ASP A 99 -13.46 2.09 7.86
CA ASP A 99 -12.64 2.42 9.03
C ASP A 99 -12.12 3.86 8.97
N VAL A 100 -11.95 4.42 7.76
CA VAL A 100 -11.67 5.85 7.56
C VAL A 100 -12.86 6.69 8.03
N VAL A 101 -14.07 6.39 7.54
CA VAL A 101 -15.28 7.16 7.88
C VAL A 101 -15.60 7.10 9.37
N ARG A 102 -15.42 5.95 10.02
CA ARG A 102 -15.59 5.82 11.49
C ARG A 102 -14.62 6.69 12.29
N ARG A 103 -13.45 7.00 11.73
CA ARG A 103 -12.43 7.79 12.41
C ARG A 103 -12.69 9.29 12.32
N ASP A 104 -13.28 9.75 11.22
CA ASP A 104 -13.68 11.15 11.02
C ASP A 104 -15.02 11.49 11.69
N GLY A 105 -15.82 10.48 12.05
CA GLY A 105 -17.11 10.64 12.72
C GLY A 105 -17.07 10.78 14.25
N TYR A 106 -15.89 10.81 14.87
CA TYR A 106 -15.75 11.21 16.28
C TYR A 106 -15.61 12.74 16.37
N GLU A 107 -16.75 13.43 16.25
CA GLU A 107 -16.89 14.71 16.95
C GLU A 107 -16.74 14.39 18.45
N LEU A 108 -15.70 14.95 19.07
CA LEU A 108 -15.56 14.93 20.52
C LEU A 108 -16.88 15.44 21.12
N PRO A 109 -17.41 14.83 22.21
CA PRO A 109 -18.51 15.44 22.92
C PRO A 109 -18.07 16.85 23.28
N THR A 110 -18.77 17.85 22.75
CA THR A 110 -18.63 19.22 23.20
C THR A 110 -18.78 19.15 24.72
N PRO A 111 -17.79 19.58 25.52
CA PRO A 111 -18.01 19.72 26.94
C PRO A 111 -19.02 20.85 27.08
N THR A 112 -20.30 20.49 27.09
CA THR A 112 -21.37 21.40 27.45
C THR A 112 -21.06 21.81 28.87
N GLY A 113 -20.61 23.06 29.03
CA GLY A 113 -20.43 23.66 30.34
C GLY A 113 -21.73 23.57 31.10
N ALA A 114 -21.77 22.68 32.08
CA ALA A 114 -22.80 22.61 33.10
C ALA A 114 -22.20 21.87 34.30
N ASP A 115 -21.41 22.60 35.08
CA ASP A 115 -21.64 22.58 36.52
C ASP A 115 -21.12 23.89 37.13
N ARG A 116 -22.07 24.80 37.35
CA ARG A 116 -22.01 25.76 38.45
C ARG A 116 -22.54 25.01 39.68
N GLY A 117 -21.71 24.88 40.69
CA GLY A 117 -22.07 24.49 42.05
C GLY A 117 -21.00 25.01 42.99
#